data_AF-A0A8T2SCA8-F1
#
_entry.id   AF-A0A8T2SCA8-F1
#
_cell.length_a   1.000
_cell.length_b   1.000
_cell.length_c   1.000
_cell.angle_alpha   90.00
_cell.angle_beta   90.00
_cell.angle_gamma   90.00
#
_symmetry.space_group_name_H-M   'P 1'
#
loop_
_entity.id
_entity.type
_entity.pdbx_description
1 polymer ?
#
loop_
_entity_poly.entity_id
_entity_poly.type
_entity_poly.pdbx_seq_one_letter_code
_entity_poly.pdbx_strand_id
1 'polypeptide(L)'
;MKSVPKIVAVTAPPRPQERAPASTGSVKQAMTMTEKILARASDKGCLSPGENVWVNTDILMTHDVCGPGTIGIFKREFGADAKVWDREKVVIIPDHYIFTADERANRNVDILREFAHEQNIKYFYDIKDLSDFKVNPDYKGVCHVALAQEGHCRPGEVLFGTDSHTCTAGAFGQFATGIGNTDAGFILGTGKLLIKVPPTMRFVLDGEMPSFLHAKDLILHIIGEITVAGATYKAMEFTGSVVENMTMEDRMTLCNMVVEAGGKNGVIAADSVTFNYLEGKTQKSFEPVYTDGSARFNAEYKFNVSELEPVVAKPHSPDNRGVARECKDVKIDRVYIGSCTGGKTEDFVAAAKLLHASGQKVKVPTFLVPATQKVWVDLYTILVPGADGKTCAKIFEEAGCETPASPSCAACLGGPKDTYARMNEPQVCVSTTNRNFPGRMGHKESQVYLASPYTAAASALTGFVTDPRKFM
;
A
#
# COMPACT_ATOMS: atom_id res chain seq x y z
N MET A 1 -60.18 31.25 -17.72
CA MET A 1 -59.72 31.32 -16.32
C MET A 1 -58.71 30.19 -16.12
N LYS A 2 -57.40 30.48 -16.21
CA LYS A 2 -56.50 30.78 -15.07
C LYS A 2 -56.41 29.58 -14.13
N SER A 3 -55.45 28.66 -14.34
CA SER A 3 -54.06 28.67 -13.84
C SER A 3 -53.94 28.15 -12.41
N VAL A 4 -53.17 27.07 -12.18
CA VAL A 4 -51.95 27.03 -11.35
C VAL A 4 -51.16 25.75 -11.73
N PRO A 5 -49.83 25.78 -11.98
CA PRO A 5 -49.02 24.60 -12.23
C PRO A 5 -48.61 23.89 -10.93
N LYS A 6 -48.61 22.55 -10.93
CA LYS A 6 -47.95 21.76 -9.88
C LYS A 6 -46.44 21.98 -10.00
N ILE A 7 -45.88 22.73 -9.06
CA ILE A 7 -44.44 22.82 -8.82
C ILE A 7 -43.98 21.46 -8.33
N VAL A 8 -43.22 20.74 -9.16
CA VAL A 8 -42.36 19.64 -8.72
C VAL A 8 -41.08 20.29 -8.22
N ALA A 9 -40.92 20.39 -6.91
CA ALA A 9 -39.67 20.84 -6.31
C ALA A 9 -38.63 19.73 -6.48
N VAL A 10 -37.82 19.84 -7.53
CA VAL A 10 -36.55 19.11 -7.63
C VAL A 10 -35.58 19.83 -6.70
N THR A 11 -35.31 19.24 -5.54
CA THR A 11 -34.23 19.67 -4.65
C THR A 11 -32.92 19.61 -5.42
N ALA A 12 -32.29 20.77 -5.62
CA ALA A 12 -30.92 20.86 -6.09
C ALA A 12 -30.00 20.04 -5.17
N PRO A 13 -28.94 19.40 -5.70
CA PRO A 13 -27.96 18.73 -4.86
C PRO A 13 -27.41 19.73 -3.84
N PRO A 14 -27.19 19.32 -2.58
CA PRO A 14 -26.67 20.21 -1.56
C PRO A 14 -25.34 20.79 -2.05
N ARG A 15 -25.20 22.13 -1.95
CA ARG A 15 -23.92 22.81 -2.13
C ARG A 15 -22.88 22.15 -1.22
N PRO A 16 -21.59 22.11 -1.62
CA PRO A 16 -20.52 21.67 -0.74
C PRO A 16 -20.62 22.46 0.57
N GLN A 17 -20.86 21.74 1.66
CA GLN A 17 -20.88 22.32 2.98
C GLN A 17 -19.48 22.87 3.26
N GLU A 18 -19.36 24.17 3.53
CA GLU A 18 -18.12 24.74 4.06
C GLU A 18 -17.73 23.92 5.31
N ARG A 19 -16.56 23.29 5.23
CA ARG A 19 -16.02 22.41 6.27
C ARG A 19 -15.86 23.22 7.55
N ALA A 20 -16.63 22.89 8.58
CA ALA A 20 -16.41 23.43 9.91
C ALA A 20 -15.07 22.87 10.45
N PRO A 21 -14.15 23.70 10.94
CA PRO A 21 -12.93 23.23 11.57
C PRO A 21 -13.29 22.37 12.79
N ALA A 22 -12.64 21.21 12.91
CA ALA A 22 -12.74 20.36 14.07
C ALA A 22 -12.49 21.17 15.35
N SER A 23 -13.31 20.95 16.37
CA SER A 23 -13.32 21.68 17.65
C SER A 23 -12.11 21.34 18.53
N THR A 24 -10.91 21.63 18.06
CA THR A 24 -9.76 21.81 18.94
C THR A 24 -9.74 23.27 19.37
N GLY A 25 -10.01 23.54 20.65
CA GLY A 25 -9.97 24.88 21.24
C GLY A 25 -8.72 25.64 20.83
N SER A 26 -8.86 26.95 20.57
CA SER A 26 -7.87 27.86 19.97
C SER A 26 -6.41 27.42 20.13
N VAL A 27 -5.91 26.61 19.21
CA VAL A 27 -4.51 26.20 19.22
C VAL A 27 -3.72 27.41 18.71
N LYS A 28 -2.79 27.93 19.53
CA LYS A 28 -1.98 29.11 19.18
C LYS A 28 -1.04 28.88 17.98
N GLN A 29 -0.91 27.64 17.51
CA GLN A 29 -0.06 27.25 16.39
C GLN A 29 -0.79 26.23 15.51
N ALA A 30 -0.89 26.53 14.22
CA ALA A 30 -1.49 25.63 13.22
C ALA A 30 -0.60 24.41 12.95
N MET A 31 -1.22 23.23 12.90
CA MET A 31 -0.54 21.95 12.75
C MET A 31 -0.94 21.22 11.46
N THR A 32 0.02 20.51 10.89
CA THR A 32 -0.21 19.51 9.83
C THR A 32 -0.95 18.31 10.39
N MET A 33 -1.56 17.50 9.52
CA MET A 33 -2.24 16.27 9.93
C MET A 33 -1.30 15.33 10.70
N THR A 34 -0.05 15.16 10.25
CA THR A 34 0.94 14.34 10.97
C THR A 34 1.19 14.88 12.39
N GLU A 35 1.41 16.19 12.54
CA GLU A 35 1.60 16.81 13.86
C GLU A 35 0.38 16.60 14.77
N LYS A 36 -0.85 16.73 14.25
CA LYS A 36 -2.08 16.49 15.01
C LYS A 36 -2.26 15.05 15.46
N ILE A 37 -1.98 14.08 14.58
CA ILE A 37 -2.04 12.65 14.91
C ILE A 37 -1.08 12.35 16.06
N LEU A 38 0.16 12.83 15.95
CA LEU A 38 1.18 12.61 16.98
C LEU A 38 0.85 13.34 18.29
N ALA A 39 0.28 14.55 18.22
CA ALA A 39 -0.15 15.29 19.39
C ALA A 39 -1.26 14.52 20.14
N ARG A 40 -2.29 14.05 19.41
CA ARG A 40 -3.40 13.22 19.95
C ARG A 40 -2.91 11.91 20.58
N ALA A 41 -1.85 11.32 20.05
CA ALA A 41 -1.26 10.10 20.57
C ALA A 41 -0.20 10.35 21.67
N SER A 42 0.02 11.60 22.09
CA SER A 42 0.99 12.00 23.10
C SER A 42 0.34 12.76 24.27
N ASP A 43 1.14 13.10 25.28
CA ASP A 43 0.71 13.95 26.40
C ASP A 43 0.77 15.46 26.05
N LYS A 44 1.04 15.82 24.79
CA LYS A 44 1.18 17.21 24.32
C LYS A 44 0.00 17.62 23.42
N GLY A 45 -0.60 18.77 23.71
CA GLY A 45 -1.69 19.33 22.88
C GLY A 45 -1.24 20.04 21.59
N CYS A 46 0.06 20.25 21.40
CA CYS A 46 0.64 20.85 20.20
C CYS A 46 2.08 20.34 20.01
N LEU A 47 2.49 20.17 18.76
CA LEU A 47 3.83 19.70 18.38
C LEU A 47 4.40 20.53 17.23
N SER A 48 5.72 20.64 17.21
CA SER A 48 6.48 21.20 16.08
C SER A 48 7.48 20.17 15.53
N PRO A 49 7.85 20.25 14.24
CA PRO A 49 8.88 19.40 13.66
C PRO A 49 10.20 19.49 14.42
N GLY A 50 10.85 18.35 14.60
CA GLY A 50 12.13 18.23 15.31
C GLY A 50 12.01 17.94 16.81
N GLU A 51 10.83 18.10 17.42
CA GLU A 51 10.59 17.69 18.80
C GLU A 51 10.65 16.17 18.95
N ASN A 52 11.25 15.70 20.05
CA ASN A 52 11.14 14.31 20.46
C ASN A 52 9.93 14.15 21.38
N VAL A 53 9.08 13.15 21.13
CA VAL A 53 7.84 12.92 21.85
C VAL A 53 7.56 11.44 22.01
N TRP A 54 7.12 11.04 23.21
CA TRP A 54 6.61 9.70 23.45
C TRP A 54 5.20 9.58 22.89
N VAL A 55 4.99 8.59 22.04
CA VAL A 55 3.73 8.39 21.33
C VAL A 55 3.17 7.02 21.67
N ASN A 56 1.90 7.02 22.08
CA ASN A 56 1.14 5.80 22.31
C ASN A 56 0.85 5.11 20.97
N THR A 57 1.08 3.82 20.93
CA THR A 57 0.84 2.98 19.75
C THR A 57 -0.60 2.50 19.75
N ASP A 58 -1.33 2.74 18.66
CA ASP A 58 -2.68 2.21 18.51
C ASP A 58 -2.67 0.78 17.95
N ILE A 59 -1.78 0.50 16.99
CA ILE A 59 -1.55 -0.85 16.44
C ILE A 59 -0.04 -1.07 16.21
N LEU A 60 0.46 -2.25 16.61
CA LEU A 60 1.74 -2.80 16.18
C LEU A 60 1.49 -3.99 15.26
N MET A 61 2.02 -3.96 14.04
CA MET A 61 2.01 -5.10 13.14
C MET A 61 3.41 -5.75 13.05
N THR A 62 3.44 -7.08 13.03
CA THR A 62 4.65 -7.82 12.63
C THR A 62 4.31 -9.01 11.75
N HIS A 63 5.33 -9.56 11.09
CA HIS A 63 5.23 -10.65 10.12
C HIS A 63 6.36 -11.69 10.31
N ASP A 64 6.39 -12.71 9.45
CA ASP A 64 7.25 -13.90 9.57
C ASP A 64 8.76 -13.61 9.51
N VAL A 65 9.19 -12.55 8.82
CA VAL A 65 10.62 -12.23 8.71
C VAL A 65 11.14 -11.53 9.98
N CYS A 66 10.39 -10.56 10.49
CA CYS A 66 10.84 -9.68 11.57
C CYS A 66 10.31 -10.06 12.96
N GLY A 67 9.19 -10.78 13.02
CA GLY A 67 8.53 -11.14 14.27
C GLY A 67 9.38 -12.00 15.20
N PRO A 68 10.07 -13.06 14.74
CA PRO A 68 10.95 -13.84 15.61
C PRO A 68 12.03 -13.00 16.32
N GLY A 69 12.66 -12.07 15.59
CA GLY A 69 13.65 -11.15 16.18
C GLY A 69 13.03 -10.18 17.19
N THR A 70 11.85 -9.66 16.87
CA THR A 70 11.06 -8.77 17.75
C THR A 70 10.66 -9.48 19.06
N ILE A 71 10.14 -10.70 18.96
CA ILE A 71 9.76 -11.54 20.11
C ILE A 71 10.96 -11.87 20.98
N GLY A 72 12.10 -12.24 20.36
CA GLY A 72 13.33 -12.53 21.08
C GLY A 72 13.86 -11.34 21.89
N ILE A 73 13.81 -10.13 21.32
CA ILE A 73 14.18 -8.89 22.04
C ILE A 73 13.20 -8.62 23.18
N PHE A 74 11.89 -8.70 22.93
CA PHE A 74 10.87 -8.51 23.96
C PHE A 74 11.10 -9.43 25.17
N LYS A 75 11.26 -10.74 24.94
CA LYS A 75 11.51 -11.71 26.03
C LYS A 75 12.84 -11.47 26.75
N ARG A 76 13.88 -11.03 26.03
CA ARG A 76 15.19 -10.75 26.64
C ARG A 76 15.15 -9.51 27.55
N GLU A 77 14.53 -8.42 27.10
CA GLU A 77 14.56 -7.15 27.81
C GLU A 77 13.46 -7.03 28.89
N PHE A 78 12.29 -7.66 28.68
CA PHE A 78 11.15 -7.59 29.62
C PHE A 78 10.97 -8.86 30.46
N GLY A 79 11.65 -9.96 30.11
CA GLY A 79 11.58 -11.25 30.80
C GLY A 79 10.78 -12.30 30.01
N ALA A 80 11.10 -13.59 30.24
CA ALA A 80 10.51 -14.70 29.50
C ALA A 80 8.99 -14.83 29.67
N ASP A 81 8.48 -14.47 30.86
CA ASP A 81 7.07 -14.54 31.22
C ASP A 81 6.33 -13.20 31.02
N ALA A 82 6.99 -12.20 30.42
CA ALA A 82 6.40 -10.88 30.19
C ALA A 82 5.14 -10.98 29.31
N LYS A 83 4.17 -10.10 29.60
CA LYS A 83 2.95 -9.97 28.80
C LYS A 83 3.03 -8.76 27.88
N VAL A 84 2.55 -8.93 26.66
CA VAL A 84 2.42 -7.80 25.72
C VAL A 84 1.51 -6.72 26.31
N TRP A 85 1.79 -5.45 25.98
CA TRP A 85 1.07 -4.31 26.56
C TRP A 85 -0.44 -4.37 26.28
N ASP A 86 -0.83 -4.86 25.10
CA ASP A 86 -2.23 -5.03 24.71
C ASP A 86 -2.36 -6.09 23.59
N ARG A 87 -2.90 -7.27 23.95
CA ARG A 87 -3.09 -8.40 23.03
C ARG A 87 -4.10 -8.14 21.90
N GLU A 88 -4.88 -7.05 21.97
CA GLU A 88 -5.81 -6.61 20.93
C GLU A 88 -5.28 -5.46 20.07
N LYS A 89 -4.03 -5.02 20.30
CA LYS A 89 -3.34 -4.02 19.48
C LYS A 89 -2.10 -4.57 18.77
N VAL A 90 -1.78 -5.83 19.01
CA VAL A 90 -0.76 -6.58 18.27
C VAL A 90 -1.44 -7.35 17.13
N VAL A 91 -0.96 -7.15 15.91
CA VAL A 91 -1.41 -7.85 14.70
C VAL A 91 -0.24 -8.63 14.11
N ILE A 92 -0.44 -9.93 13.87
CA ILE A 92 0.59 -10.82 13.32
C ILE A 92 0.07 -11.42 12.00
N ILE A 93 0.79 -11.16 10.90
CA ILE A 93 0.43 -11.63 9.56
C ILE A 93 1.68 -12.23 8.88
N PRO A 94 1.79 -13.55 8.75
CA PRO A 94 2.80 -14.19 7.89
C PRO A 94 2.44 -13.99 6.41
N ASP A 95 3.34 -13.42 5.59
CA ASP A 95 3.07 -13.20 4.15
C ASP A 95 4.29 -13.19 3.23
N HIS A 96 5.52 -13.13 3.76
CA HIS A 96 6.74 -12.96 2.97
C HIS A 96 7.35 -14.29 2.54
N TYR A 97 7.72 -15.14 3.50
CA TYR A 97 8.39 -16.43 3.25
C TYR A 97 7.48 -17.58 3.67
N ILE A 98 6.39 -17.70 2.93
CA ILE A 98 5.38 -18.74 3.06
C ILE A 98 5.22 -19.46 1.71
N PHE A 99 4.56 -20.63 1.71
CA PHE A 99 4.48 -21.51 0.53
C PHE A 99 5.88 -21.91 0.00
N THR A 100 6.77 -22.31 0.92
CA THR A 100 8.15 -22.71 0.63
C THR A 100 8.53 -23.96 1.43
N ALA A 101 9.43 -24.77 0.88
CA ALA A 101 10.05 -25.90 1.56
C ALA A 101 11.22 -25.49 2.47
N ASP A 102 11.58 -24.19 2.54
CA ASP A 102 12.68 -23.72 3.39
C ASP A 102 12.36 -23.85 4.88
N GLU A 103 13.12 -24.71 5.56
CA GLU A 103 12.91 -25.01 6.99
C GLU A 103 13.05 -23.79 7.90
N ARG A 104 13.89 -22.81 7.52
CA ARG A 104 14.11 -21.60 8.35
C ARG A 104 12.92 -20.66 8.23
N ALA A 105 12.35 -20.53 7.05
CA ALA A 105 11.13 -19.78 6.81
C ALA A 105 9.95 -20.39 7.58
N ASN A 106 9.77 -21.72 7.49
CA ASN A 106 8.69 -22.41 8.18
C ASN A 106 8.81 -22.32 9.71
N ARG A 107 10.03 -22.48 10.25
CA ARG A 107 10.30 -22.26 11.69
C ARG A 107 9.92 -20.85 12.16
N ASN A 108 10.08 -19.82 11.32
CA ASN A 108 9.68 -18.47 11.71
C ASN A 108 8.17 -18.37 11.95
N VAL A 109 7.35 -19.02 11.12
CA VAL A 109 5.89 -19.07 11.30
C VAL A 109 5.55 -19.83 12.58
N ASP A 110 6.26 -20.90 12.90
CA ASP A 110 6.05 -21.65 14.15
C ASP A 110 6.33 -20.78 15.39
N ILE A 111 7.40 -20.00 15.38
CA ILE A 111 7.72 -19.05 16.47
C ILE A 111 6.60 -18.01 16.65
N LEU A 112 6.05 -17.49 15.54
CA LEU A 112 4.92 -16.56 15.60
C LEU A 112 3.69 -17.21 16.22
N ARG A 113 3.38 -18.44 15.81
CA ARG A 113 2.24 -19.21 16.30
C ARG A 113 2.36 -19.50 17.79
N GLU A 114 3.51 -19.98 18.24
CA GLU A 114 3.79 -20.22 19.66
C GLU A 114 3.60 -18.94 20.50
N PHE A 115 4.17 -17.83 20.04
CA PHE A 115 4.03 -16.54 20.73
C PHE A 115 2.57 -16.05 20.74
N ALA A 116 1.86 -16.17 19.62
CA ALA A 116 0.46 -15.77 19.51
C ALA A 116 -0.42 -16.55 20.51
N HIS A 117 -0.19 -17.87 20.64
CA HIS A 117 -0.88 -18.71 21.63
C HIS A 117 -0.50 -18.35 23.07
N GLU A 118 0.79 -18.21 23.38
CA GLU A 118 1.30 -17.88 24.72
C GLU A 118 0.78 -16.55 25.25
N GLN A 119 0.68 -15.55 24.38
CA GLN A 119 0.26 -14.19 24.70
C GLN A 119 -1.24 -13.97 24.46
N ASN A 120 -1.96 -14.98 23.95
CA ASN A 120 -3.37 -14.93 23.60
C ASN A 120 -3.69 -13.74 22.66
N ILE A 121 -2.86 -13.57 21.64
CA ILE A 121 -2.98 -12.51 20.63
C ILE A 121 -4.27 -12.70 19.85
N LYS A 122 -5.11 -11.66 19.84
CA LYS A 122 -6.43 -11.73 19.20
C LYS A 122 -6.35 -11.77 17.67
N TYR A 123 -5.41 -11.03 17.09
CA TYR A 123 -5.29 -10.82 15.66
C TYR A 123 -4.05 -11.52 15.10
N PHE A 124 -4.10 -12.85 15.08
CA PHE A 124 -3.11 -13.68 14.39
C PHE A 124 -3.74 -14.34 13.17
N TYR A 125 -3.30 -13.92 11.98
CA TYR A 125 -3.82 -14.39 10.70
C TYR A 125 -2.98 -15.56 10.18
N ASP A 126 -3.09 -16.68 10.88
CA ASP A 126 -2.23 -17.86 10.70
C ASP A 126 -2.39 -18.52 9.32
N ILE A 127 -1.29 -19.11 8.86
CA ILE A 127 -1.23 -20.03 7.74
C ILE A 127 -0.82 -21.40 8.27
N LYS A 128 -1.83 -22.20 8.65
CA LYS A 128 -1.67 -23.51 9.28
C LYS A 128 -1.17 -24.56 8.29
N ASP A 129 -1.76 -24.60 7.12
CA ASP A 129 -1.34 -25.48 6.02
C ASP A 129 -0.60 -24.66 4.96
N LEU A 130 0.70 -24.90 4.85
CA LEU A 130 1.57 -24.20 3.92
C LEU A 130 1.48 -24.74 2.49
N SER A 131 0.71 -25.80 2.23
CA SER A 131 0.58 -26.42 0.91
C SER A 131 -0.54 -25.83 0.06
N ASP A 132 -1.63 -25.36 0.69
CA ASP A 132 -2.75 -24.73 0.01
C ASP A 132 -3.34 -23.59 0.83
N PHE A 133 -3.32 -22.37 0.27
CA PHE A 133 -3.90 -21.22 0.97
C PHE A 133 -5.41 -21.35 1.20
N LYS A 134 -6.13 -22.11 0.35
CA LYS A 134 -7.60 -22.22 0.40
C LYS A 134 -8.11 -22.97 1.63
N VAL A 135 -7.27 -23.82 2.23
CA VAL A 135 -7.62 -24.53 3.47
C VAL A 135 -7.35 -23.68 4.72
N ASN A 136 -6.87 -22.44 4.56
CA ASN A 136 -6.55 -21.51 5.65
C ASN A 136 -7.53 -20.33 5.69
N PRO A 137 -8.71 -20.47 6.32
CA PRO A 137 -9.69 -19.38 6.37
C PRO A 137 -9.21 -18.15 7.15
N ASP A 138 -8.26 -18.34 8.08
CA ASP A 138 -7.70 -17.27 8.92
C ASP A 138 -6.60 -16.47 8.18
N TYR A 139 -5.98 -17.04 7.14
CA TYR A 139 -4.91 -16.38 6.39
C TYR A 139 -5.46 -15.22 5.56
N LYS A 140 -4.78 -14.06 5.56
CA LYS A 140 -5.30 -12.85 4.89
C LYS A 140 -4.46 -12.33 3.74
N GLY A 141 -3.25 -12.83 3.52
CA GLY A 141 -2.38 -12.32 2.47
C GLY A 141 -1.44 -11.21 2.92
N VAL A 142 -0.97 -10.43 1.94
CA VAL A 142 0.00 -9.36 2.10
C VAL A 142 -0.40 -8.40 3.21
N CYS A 143 0.48 -8.26 4.21
CA CYS A 143 0.18 -7.64 5.50
C CYS A 143 -0.48 -6.27 5.39
N HIS A 144 0.00 -5.37 4.54
CA HIS A 144 -0.55 -4.01 4.42
C HIS A 144 -1.95 -3.93 3.79
N VAL A 145 -2.28 -4.87 2.89
CA VAL A 145 -3.61 -4.95 2.29
C VAL A 145 -4.56 -5.67 3.23
N ALA A 146 -4.09 -6.73 3.90
CA ALA A 146 -4.83 -7.44 4.93
C ALA A 146 -5.19 -6.51 6.11
N LEU A 147 -4.26 -5.69 6.62
CA LEU A 147 -4.53 -4.69 7.66
C LEU A 147 -5.71 -3.78 7.29
N ALA A 148 -5.72 -3.28 6.05
CA ALA A 148 -6.80 -2.44 5.55
C ALA A 148 -8.13 -3.20 5.43
N GLN A 149 -8.11 -4.41 4.85
CA GLN A 149 -9.32 -5.23 4.64
C GLN A 149 -9.95 -5.71 5.94
N GLU A 150 -9.15 -5.92 6.99
CA GLU A 150 -9.59 -6.40 8.29
C GLU A 150 -9.85 -5.26 9.31
N GLY A 151 -9.87 -3.99 8.85
CA GLY A 151 -10.30 -2.85 9.67
C GLY A 151 -9.28 -2.35 10.69
N HIS A 152 -7.99 -2.63 10.48
CA HIS A 152 -6.90 -2.19 11.36
C HIS A 152 -6.40 -0.77 11.05
N CYS A 153 -6.62 -0.28 9.83
CA CYS A 153 -6.23 1.07 9.41
C CYS A 153 -7.38 2.06 9.68
N ARG A 154 -7.35 2.75 10.82
CA ARG A 154 -8.40 3.71 11.23
C ARG A 154 -7.86 5.15 11.28
N PRO A 155 -8.60 6.15 10.75
CA PRO A 155 -8.16 7.54 10.73
C PRO A 155 -7.75 8.10 12.09
N GLY A 156 -6.70 8.92 12.11
CA GLY A 156 -6.21 9.61 13.32
C GLY A 156 -5.34 8.74 14.26
N GLU A 157 -5.11 7.49 13.91
CA GLU A 157 -4.29 6.57 14.71
C GLU A 157 -2.81 6.55 14.30
N VAL A 158 -1.99 6.03 15.23
CA VAL A 158 -0.57 5.72 15.06
C VAL A 158 -0.38 4.22 14.89
N LEU A 159 0.13 3.82 13.73
CA LEU A 159 0.39 2.43 13.38
C LEU A 159 1.89 2.21 13.15
N PHE A 160 2.50 1.37 13.97
CA PHE A 160 3.87 0.93 13.75
C PHE A 160 3.88 -0.49 13.19
N GLY A 161 4.88 -0.80 12.37
CA GLY A 161 5.05 -2.13 11.85
C GLY A 161 6.52 -2.47 11.61
N THR A 162 6.86 -3.75 11.64
CA THR A 162 8.23 -4.23 11.39
C THR A 162 8.60 -4.35 9.91
N ASP A 163 7.70 -3.89 9.02
CA ASP A 163 7.92 -3.80 7.58
C ASP A 163 8.07 -2.33 7.14
N SER A 164 8.95 -2.07 6.16
CA SER A 164 9.22 -0.70 5.71
C SER A 164 8.01 0.01 5.10
N HIS A 165 7.08 -0.74 4.50
CA HIS A 165 5.93 -0.22 3.76
C HIS A 165 4.67 -0.06 4.62
N THR A 166 4.81 -0.13 5.95
CA THR A 166 3.75 0.20 6.90
C THR A 166 3.15 1.59 6.66
N CYS A 167 3.90 2.51 6.04
CA CYS A 167 3.43 3.81 5.55
C CYS A 167 2.21 3.74 4.61
N THR A 168 1.90 2.57 4.04
CA THR A 168 0.65 2.33 3.27
C THR A 168 -0.59 2.76 4.04
N ALA A 169 -0.63 2.53 5.36
CA ALA A 169 -1.78 2.83 6.19
C ALA A 169 -2.07 4.34 6.31
N GLY A 170 -1.10 5.17 5.94
CA GLY A 170 -1.25 6.60 5.76
C GLY A 170 -2.34 7.03 4.76
N ALA A 171 -2.72 6.14 3.83
CA ALA A 171 -3.86 6.33 2.93
C ALA A 171 -5.20 6.54 3.69
N PHE A 172 -5.27 6.12 4.94
CA PHE A 172 -6.43 6.22 5.82
C PHE A 172 -6.36 7.44 6.76
N GLY A 173 -5.39 8.34 6.58
CA GLY A 173 -5.18 9.47 7.49
C GLY A 173 -4.52 9.04 8.81
N GLN A 174 -3.60 8.07 8.75
CA GLN A 174 -2.80 7.62 9.89
C GLN A 174 -1.37 8.17 9.83
N PHE A 175 -0.73 8.24 10.99
CA PHE A 175 0.72 8.25 11.04
C PHE A 175 1.19 6.80 11.08
N ALA A 176 1.78 6.32 9.98
CA ALA A 176 2.21 4.95 9.86
C ALA A 176 3.65 4.83 9.37
N THR A 177 4.49 4.06 10.06
CA THR A 177 5.90 3.91 9.69
C THR A 177 6.43 2.54 10.04
N GLY A 178 7.33 2.05 9.18
CA GLY A 178 8.19 0.93 9.50
C GLY A 178 9.16 1.28 10.62
N ILE A 179 9.44 0.31 11.49
CA ILE A 179 10.38 0.37 12.61
C ILE A 179 11.21 -0.91 12.70
N GLY A 180 12.33 -0.87 13.42
CA GLY A 180 13.18 -2.04 13.62
C GLY A 180 12.66 -2.98 14.72
N ASN A 181 13.23 -4.19 14.78
CA ASN A 181 12.87 -5.21 15.78
C ASN A 181 13.05 -4.72 17.23
N THR A 182 14.05 -3.88 17.50
CA THR A 182 14.28 -3.31 18.83
C THR A 182 13.14 -2.40 19.27
N ASP A 183 12.73 -1.48 18.39
CA ASP A 183 11.62 -0.56 18.64
C ASP A 183 10.31 -1.34 18.81
N ALA A 184 10.08 -2.35 17.96
CA ALA A 184 8.89 -3.20 18.04
C ALA A 184 8.87 -4.03 19.34
N GLY A 185 10.02 -4.57 19.77
CA GLY A 185 10.15 -5.28 21.04
C GLY A 185 9.90 -4.36 22.25
N PHE A 186 10.33 -3.10 22.15
CA PHE A 186 10.02 -2.07 23.14
C PHE A 186 8.53 -1.72 23.17
N ILE A 187 7.87 -1.60 22.02
CA ILE A 187 6.41 -1.40 21.94
C ILE A 187 5.67 -2.60 22.51
N LEU A 188 6.10 -3.84 22.23
CA LEU A 188 5.48 -5.04 22.81
C LEU A 188 5.40 -4.95 24.34
N GLY A 189 6.42 -4.41 25.00
CA GLY A 189 6.42 -4.24 26.46
C GLY A 189 5.74 -2.98 26.98
N THR A 190 5.75 -1.88 26.22
CA THR A 190 5.36 -0.55 26.77
C THR A 190 4.14 0.10 26.09
N GLY A 191 3.80 -0.34 24.88
CA GLY A 191 2.79 0.30 24.04
C GLY A 191 3.16 1.70 23.54
N LYS A 192 4.43 2.13 23.65
CA LYS A 192 4.88 3.46 23.26
C LYS A 192 6.18 3.43 22.48
N LEU A 193 6.44 4.49 21.72
CA LEU A 193 7.74 4.72 21.07
C LEU A 193 8.12 6.20 21.16
N LEU A 194 9.42 6.47 21.34
CA LEU A 194 9.96 7.83 21.24
C LEU A 194 10.21 8.14 19.77
N ILE A 195 9.53 9.17 19.26
CA ILE A 195 9.69 9.60 17.87
C ILE A 195 10.13 11.05 17.81
N LYS A 196 10.85 11.40 16.75
CA LYS A 196 11.07 12.79 16.36
C LYS A 196 9.98 13.19 15.37
N VAL A 197 9.25 14.26 15.67
CA VAL A 197 8.17 14.77 14.82
C VAL A 197 8.76 15.18 13.46
N PRO A 198 8.33 14.57 12.34
CA PRO A 198 8.89 14.89 11.03
C PRO A 198 8.28 16.20 10.50
N PRO A 199 9.05 17.04 9.78
CA PRO A 199 8.44 18.09 8.97
C PRO A 199 7.68 17.47 7.80
N THR A 200 6.66 18.17 7.30
CA THR A 200 5.78 17.67 6.22
C THR A 200 6.07 18.36 4.90
N MET A 201 6.21 17.59 3.82
CA MET A 201 6.16 18.05 2.43
C MET A 201 4.74 17.86 1.89
N ARG A 202 4.22 18.82 1.13
CA ARG A 202 2.89 18.72 0.50
C ARG A 202 3.01 18.47 -1.00
N PHE A 203 2.21 17.53 -1.49
CA PHE A 203 2.08 17.18 -2.90
C PHE A 203 0.63 17.39 -3.33
N VAL A 204 0.39 18.44 -4.12
CA VAL A 204 -0.92 18.78 -4.66
C VAL A 204 -1.06 18.17 -6.06
N LEU A 205 -1.99 17.24 -6.22
CA LEU A 205 -2.26 16.51 -7.47
C LEU A 205 -3.63 16.95 -8.00
N ASP A 206 -3.63 17.91 -8.92
CA ASP A 206 -4.83 18.51 -9.49
C ASP A 206 -5.03 18.13 -10.96
N GLY A 207 -6.24 18.38 -11.47
CA GLY A 207 -6.67 18.04 -12.82
C GLY A 207 -7.52 16.77 -12.86
N GLU A 208 -7.58 16.15 -14.03
CA GLU A 208 -8.24 14.87 -14.29
C GLU A 208 -7.17 13.81 -14.59
N MET A 209 -7.28 12.63 -13.96
CA MET A 209 -6.39 11.50 -14.23
C MET A 209 -6.77 10.85 -15.56
N PRO A 210 -5.91 10.90 -16.60
CA PRO A 210 -6.17 10.24 -17.87
C PRO A 210 -6.36 8.73 -17.68
N SER A 211 -7.21 8.12 -18.52
CA SER A 211 -7.57 6.69 -18.40
C SER A 211 -6.38 5.73 -18.50
N PHE A 212 -5.27 6.17 -19.11
CA PHE A 212 -4.05 5.41 -19.28
C PHE A 212 -3.06 5.53 -18.11
N LEU A 213 -3.35 6.36 -17.11
CA LEU A 213 -2.55 6.47 -15.89
C LEU A 213 -3.18 5.68 -14.75
N HIS A 214 -2.33 5.28 -13.80
CA HIS A 214 -2.73 4.75 -12.51
C HIS A 214 -1.98 5.46 -11.37
N ALA A 215 -2.40 5.27 -10.13
CA ALA A 215 -1.71 5.87 -8.96
C ALA A 215 -0.20 5.56 -8.91
N LYS A 216 0.19 4.41 -9.47
CA LYS A 216 1.59 4.01 -9.65
C LYS A 216 2.38 4.97 -10.53
N ASP A 217 1.81 5.47 -11.63
CA ASP A 217 2.48 6.43 -12.49
C ASP A 217 2.73 7.74 -11.75
N LEU A 218 1.73 8.21 -10.99
CA LEU A 218 1.80 9.46 -10.21
C LEU A 218 2.92 9.40 -9.15
N ILE A 219 3.00 8.33 -8.37
CA ILE A 219 4.05 8.23 -7.34
C ILE A 219 5.44 8.04 -7.95
N LEU A 220 5.57 7.39 -9.11
CA LEU A 220 6.84 7.32 -9.84
C LEU A 220 7.25 8.67 -10.43
N HIS A 221 6.30 9.51 -10.87
CA HIS A 221 6.57 10.90 -11.22
C HIS A 221 7.14 11.66 -10.02
N ILE A 222 6.50 11.56 -8.85
CA ILE A 222 6.96 12.23 -7.64
C ILE A 222 8.36 11.75 -7.23
N ILE A 223 8.58 10.44 -7.16
CA ILE A 223 9.89 9.87 -6.76
C ILE A 223 10.98 10.24 -7.77
N GLY A 224 10.69 10.25 -9.07
CA GLY A 224 11.64 10.69 -10.09
C GLY A 224 11.97 12.19 -10.02
N GLU A 225 11.08 13.01 -9.45
CA GLU A 225 11.30 14.45 -9.25
C GLU A 225 12.14 14.72 -7.99
N ILE A 226 11.86 14.03 -6.89
CA ILE A 226 12.49 14.31 -5.60
C ILE A 226 13.64 13.36 -5.26
N THR A 227 13.87 12.30 -6.05
CA THR A 227 14.84 11.21 -5.84
C THR A 227 14.53 10.30 -4.65
N VAL A 228 15.28 9.20 -4.51
CA VAL A 228 15.15 8.26 -3.37
C VAL A 228 15.44 8.86 -1.99
N ALA A 229 16.02 10.06 -1.93
CA ALA A 229 16.36 10.76 -0.69
C ALA A 229 15.61 12.10 -0.49
N GLY A 230 14.70 12.47 -1.40
CA GLY A 230 14.03 13.78 -1.35
C GLY A 230 13.21 14.01 -0.08
N ALA A 231 12.55 12.95 0.39
CA ALA A 231 11.68 12.97 1.56
C ALA A 231 12.33 12.39 2.82
N THR A 232 13.66 12.18 2.85
CA THR A 232 14.34 11.63 4.04
C THR A 232 14.02 12.44 5.30
N TYR A 233 13.54 11.74 6.34
CA TYR A 233 13.05 12.26 7.62
C TYR A 233 11.80 13.14 7.57
N LYS A 234 11.08 13.17 6.44
CA LYS A 234 9.88 13.99 6.25
C LYS A 234 8.63 13.14 6.08
N ALA A 235 7.48 13.69 6.45
CA ALA A 235 6.19 13.16 6.05
C ALA A 235 5.81 13.71 4.65
N MET A 236 5.09 12.93 3.86
CA MET A 236 4.54 13.34 2.57
C MET A 236 3.01 13.42 2.67
N GLU A 237 2.45 14.62 2.61
CA GLU A 237 1.00 14.85 2.61
C GLU A 237 0.50 15.02 1.17
N PHE A 238 -0.46 14.20 0.75
CA PHE A 238 -1.04 14.27 -0.59
C PHE A 238 -2.44 14.90 -0.55
N THR A 239 -2.70 15.82 -1.47
CA THR A 239 -3.97 16.55 -1.61
C THR A 239 -4.24 16.88 -3.08
N GLY A 240 -5.35 17.57 -3.38
CA GLY A 240 -5.74 17.97 -4.73
C GLY A 240 -6.90 17.14 -5.30
N SER A 241 -7.50 17.64 -6.38
CA SER A 241 -8.72 17.10 -6.97
C SER A 241 -8.60 15.64 -7.40
N VAL A 242 -7.40 15.20 -7.80
CA VAL A 242 -7.19 13.80 -8.19
C VAL A 242 -7.21 12.89 -6.98
N VAL A 243 -6.58 13.29 -5.86
CA VAL A 243 -6.55 12.50 -4.62
C VAL A 243 -7.96 12.31 -4.05
N GLU A 244 -8.80 13.35 -4.10
CA GLU A 244 -10.19 13.27 -3.66
C GLU A 244 -11.02 12.27 -4.47
N ASN A 245 -10.71 12.08 -5.76
CA ASN A 245 -11.40 11.14 -6.66
C ASN A 245 -10.77 9.73 -6.70
N MET A 246 -9.63 9.51 -6.05
CA MET A 246 -8.96 8.21 -6.01
C MET A 246 -9.74 7.19 -5.17
N THR A 247 -9.70 5.93 -5.58
CA THR A 247 -10.13 4.80 -4.74
C THR A 247 -9.21 4.65 -3.52
N MET A 248 -9.63 3.92 -2.49
CA MET A 248 -8.71 3.60 -1.38
C MET A 248 -7.49 2.81 -1.82
N GLU A 249 -7.62 1.94 -2.83
CA GLU A 249 -6.50 1.14 -3.34
C GLU A 249 -5.47 2.02 -4.08
N ASP A 250 -5.91 3.06 -4.80
CA ASP A 250 -5.03 4.07 -5.39
C ASP A 250 -4.26 4.86 -4.33
N ARG A 251 -4.97 5.32 -3.29
CA ARG A 251 -4.38 6.02 -2.15
C ARG A 251 -3.35 5.17 -1.43
N MET A 252 -3.62 3.87 -1.27
CA MET A 252 -2.67 2.90 -0.73
C MET A 252 -1.42 2.80 -1.59
N THR A 253 -1.53 2.81 -2.91
CA THR A 253 -0.36 2.79 -3.81
C THR A 253 0.51 4.05 -3.65
N LEU A 254 -0.09 5.24 -3.54
CA LEU A 254 0.66 6.48 -3.27
C LEU A 254 1.41 6.39 -1.93
N CYS A 255 0.69 6.10 -0.85
CA CYS A 255 1.25 6.07 0.50
C CYS A 255 2.24 4.91 0.72
N ASN A 256 2.10 3.79 0.00
CA ASN A 256 3.05 2.68 0.08
C ASN A 256 4.45 3.11 -0.37
N MET A 257 4.56 3.80 -1.50
CA MET A 257 5.87 4.07 -2.11
C MET A 257 6.59 5.30 -1.56
N VAL A 258 6.02 6.02 -0.57
CA VAL A 258 6.70 7.17 0.07
C VAL A 258 8.05 6.79 0.69
N VAL A 259 8.19 5.56 1.20
CA VAL A 259 9.44 5.07 1.76
C VAL A 259 10.53 4.95 0.70
N GLU A 260 10.17 4.77 -0.57
CA GLU A 260 11.12 4.74 -1.70
C GLU A 260 11.68 6.13 -2.05
N ALA A 261 11.05 7.21 -1.58
CA ALA A 261 11.60 8.57 -1.57
C ALA A 261 12.33 8.92 -0.26
N GLY A 262 12.48 7.95 0.65
CA GLY A 262 13.00 8.14 2.00
C GLY A 262 11.98 8.73 2.98
N GLY A 263 10.72 8.88 2.56
CA GLY A 263 9.63 9.42 3.37
C GLY A 263 9.37 8.57 4.61
N LYS A 264 9.18 9.23 5.75
CA LYS A 264 8.88 8.58 7.04
C LYS A 264 7.44 8.05 7.08
N ASN A 265 6.51 8.82 6.50
CA ASN A 265 5.08 8.52 6.43
C ASN A 265 4.51 9.19 5.18
N GLY A 266 3.50 8.57 4.57
CA GLY A 266 2.62 9.22 3.59
C GLY A 266 1.29 9.49 4.27
N VAL A 267 0.57 10.56 3.94
CA VAL A 267 -0.73 10.79 4.56
C VAL A 267 -1.72 11.43 3.60
N ILE A 268 -2.94 10.88 3.57
CA ILE A 268 -4.08 11.38 2.83
C ILE A 268 -5.23 11.60 3.83
N ALA A 269 -5.89 12.75 3.75
CA ALA A 269 -7.01 13.05 4.64
C ALA A 269 -8.17 12.08 4.42
N ALA A 270 -8.74 11.55 5.50
CA ALA A 270 -9.89 10.66 5.43
C ALA A 270 -11.15 11.43 4.99
N ASP A 271 -11.85 10.88 4.01
CA ASP A 271 -13.09 11.42 3.45
C ASP A 271 -14.14 10.31 3.27
N SER A 272 -15.22 10.59 2.52
CA SER A 272 -16.28 9.62 2.28
C SER A 272 -15.79 8.32 1.63
N VAL A 273 -14.77 8.35 0.77
CA VAL A 273 -14.18 7.15 0.18
C VAL A 273 -13.52 6.30 1.27
N THR A 274 -12.82 6.93 2.21
CA THR A 274 -12.22 6.24 3.36
C THR A 274 -13.28 5.68 4.31
N PHE A 275 -14.31 6.46 4.65
CA PHE A 275 -15.36 6.02 5.58
C PHE A 275 -16.19 4.87 4.99
N ASN A 276 -16.57 4.96 3.72
CA ASN A 276 -17.28 3.89 3.02
C ASN A 276 -16.44 2.62 2.93
N TYR A 277 -15.13 2.75 2.73
CA TYR A 277 -14.26 1.58 2.75
C TYR A 277 -14.23 0.91 4.12
N LEU A 278 -14.23 1.68 5.22
CA LEU A 278 -14.15 1.12 6.58
C LEU A 278 -15.49 0.61 7.13
N GLU A 279 -16.60 0.95 6.47
CA GLU A 279 -17.93 0.47 6.84
C GLU A 279 -17.97 -1.07 6.92
N GLY A 280 -18.47 -1.59 8.04
CA GLY A 280 -18.55 -3.03 8.30
C GLY A 280 -17.21 -3.73 8.60
N LYS A 281 -16.06 -3.07 8.40
CA LYS A 281 -14.72 -3.66 8.66
C LYS A 281 -14.23 -3.44 10.08
N THR A 282 -14.71 -2.40 10.77
CA THR A 282 -14.31 -2.12 12.15
C THR A 282 -15.48 -1.59 12.98
N GLN A 283 -15.45 -1.92 14.28
CA GLN A 283 -16.40 -1.42 15.28
C GLN A 283 -15.71 -0.52 16.32
N LYS A 284 -14.39 -0.33 16.20
CA LYS A 284 -13.64 0.59 17.07
C LYS A 284 -13.91 2.02 16.61
N SER A 285 -14.21 2.91 17.55
CA SER A 285 -14.34 4.35 17.25
C SER A 285 -12.99 4.94 16.87
N PHE A 286 -13.00 5.89 15.95
CA PHE A 286 -11.83 6.61 15.50
C PHE A 286 -12.19 8.08 15.23
N GLU A 287 -11.19 8.96 15.28
CA GLU A 287 -11.37 10.40 15.09
C GLU A 287 -10.44 10.88 13.97
N PRO A 288 -10.97 11.18 12.76
CA PRO A 288 -10.15 11.73 11.70
C PRO A 288 -9.66 13.13 12.07
N VAL A 289 -8.41 13.43 11.74
CA VAL A 289 -7.81 14.75 11.95
C VAL A 289 -7.36 15.33 10.63
N TYR A 290 -7.39 16.66 10.53
CA TYR A 290 -7.17 17.39 9.29
C TYR A 290 -6.14 18.49 9.50
N THR A 291 -5.29 18.72 8.49
CA THR A 291 -4.33 19.82 8.49
C THR A 291 -5.05 21.16 8.66
N ASP A 292 -4.54 22.03 9.55
CA ASP A 292 -5.01 23.40 9.70
C ASP A 292 -4.73 24.23 8.44
N GLY A 293 -5.62 25.19 8.14
CA GLY A 293 -5.49 26.05 6.95
C GLY A 293 -4.21 26.88 6.90
N SER A 294 -3.63 27.22 8.06
CA SER A 294 -2.37 27.98 8.18
C SER A 294 -1.17 27.11 8.61
N ALA A 295 -1.28 25.78 8.52
CA ALA A 295 -0.16 24.88 8.79
C ALA A 295 1.00 25.12 7.82
N ARG A 296 2.23 24.94 8.30
CA ARG A 296 3.44 25.18 7.51
C ARG A 296 4.00 23.88 6.95
N PHE A 297 4.39 23.92 5.68
CA PHE A 297 5.04 22.82 4.99
C PHE A 297 6.51 23.14 4.78
N ASN A 298 7.35 22.11 4.86
CA ASN A 298 8.76 22.21 4.53
C ASN A 298 8.97 22.49 3.03
N ALA A 299 8.12 21.92 2.18
CA ALA A 299 8.09 22.16 0.74
C ALA A 299 6.68 21.84 0.22
N GLU A 300 6.30 22.47 -0.90
CA GLU A 300 5.05 22.20 -1.61
C GLU A 300 5.36 21.97 -3.09
N TYR A 301 4.82 20.89 -3.65
CA TYR A 301 4.93 20.52 -5.06
C TYR A 301 3.53 20.44 -5.65
N LYS A 302 3.36 20.93 -6.88
CA LYS A 302 2.08 20.92 -7.60
C LYS A 302 2.25 20.19 -8.91
N PHE A 303 1.36 19.23 -9.17
CA PHE A 303 1.35 18.43 -10.39
C PHE A 303 0.01 18.62 -11.08
N ASN A 304 0.04 19.00 -12.37
CA ASN A 304 -1.10 18.88 -13.26
C ASN A 304 -1.14 17.44 -13.78
N VAL A 305 -1.99 16.59 -13.21
CA VAL A 305 -2.05 15.17 -13.52
C VAL A 305 -2.48 14.92 -14.97
N SER A 306 -3.27 15.82 -15.56
CA SER A 306 -3.75 15.70 -16.93
C SER A 306 -2.63 15.78 -17.99
N GLU A 307 -1.46 16.31 -17.62
CA GLU A 307 -0.29 16.43 -18.49
C GLU A 307 0.72 15.30 -18.29
N LEU A 308 0.50 14.40 -17.31
CA LEU A 308 1.43 13.32 -17.01
C LEU A 308 1.34 12.19 -18.05
N GLU A 309 2.48 11.56 -18.31
CA GLU A 309 2.59 10.40 -19.20
C GLU A 309 2.85 9.10 -18.42
N PRO A 310 2.53 7.93 -18.98
CA PRO A 310 2.93 6.65 -18.39
C PRO A 310 4.45 6.57 -18.24
N VAL A 311 4.90 6.13 -17.07
CA VAL A 311 6.34 6.04 -16.74
C VAL A 311 6.71 4.66 -16.24
N VAL A 312 8.00 4.38 -16.31
CA VAL A 312 8.63 3.24 -15.64
C VAL A 312 9.79 3.72 -14.78
N ALA A 313 10.03 3.06 -13.65
CA ALA A 313 11.32 3.18 -12.96
C ALA A 313 12.28 2.13 -13.51
N LYS A 314 13.28 2.58 -14.25
CA LYS A 314 14.31 1.74 -14.85
C LYS A 314 15.23 1.16 -13.77
N PRO A 315 15.85 0.00 -13.98
CA PRO A 315 16.83 -0.54 -13.05
C PRO A 315 17.98 0.45 -12.81
N HIS A 316 18.60 0.51 -11.63
CA HIS A 316 18.31 -0.26 -10.42
C HIS A 316 17.86 0.66 -9.27
N SER A 317 17.02 1.65 -9.56
CA SER A 317 16.50 2.57 -8.55
C SER A 317 15.05 3.00 -8.84
N PRO A 318 14.19 3.12 -7.81
CA PRO A 318 12.82 3.63 -7.97
C PRO A 318 12.74 5.06 -8.54
N ASP A 319 13.78 5.88 -8.36
CA ASP A 319 13.84 7.25 -8.90
C ASP A 319 14.41 7.36 -10.32
N ASN A 320 14.90 6.26 -10.91
CA ASN A 320 15.40 6.24 -12.29
C ASN A 320 14.22 6.21 -13.28
N ARG A 321 13.37 7.22 -13.21
CA ARG A 321 12.16 7.40 -14.01
C ARG A 321 12.52 7.54 -15.50
N GLY A 322 11.78 6.85 -16.35
CA GLY A 322 11.78 7.03 -17.80
C GLY A 322 10.36 7.02 -18.34
N VAL A 323 10.10 7.77 -19.41
CA VAL A 323 8.79 7.72 -20.08
C VAL A 323 8.64 6.37 -20.76
N ALA A 324 7.50 5.69 -20.59
CA ALA A 324 7.32 4.32 -21.06
C ALA A 324 7.56 4.18 -22.58
N ARG A 325 7.08 5.13 -23.39
CA ARG A 325 7.28 5.15 -24.85
C ARG A 325 8.75 5.22 -25.29
N GLU A 326 9.61 5.81 -24.46
CA GLU A 326 11.05 5.95 -24.75
C GLU A 326 11.82 4.67 -24.44
N CYS A 327 11.23 3.75 -23.67
CA CYS A 327 11.82 2.47 -23.30
C CYS A 327 11.44 1.33 -24.27
N LYS A 328 10.84 1.64 -25.42
CA LYS A 328 10.28 0.66 -26.38
C LYS A 328 11.26 -0.39 -26.91
N ASP A 329 12.57 -0.11 -26.88
CA ASP A 329 13.61 -1.02 -27.36
C ASP A 329 14.08 -2.00 -26.26
N VAL A 330 13.60 -1.83 -25.03
CA VAL A 330 13.89 -2.73 -23.91
C VAL A 330 13.06 -4.00 -24.08
N LYS A 331 13.71 -5.07 -24.57
CA LYS A 331 13.15 -6.42 -24.59
C LYS A 331 13.00 -6.95 -23.17
N ILE A 332 11.88 -7.59 -22.89
CA ILE A 332 11.59 -8.18 -21.58
C ILE A 332 11.41 -9.68 -21.70
N ASP A 333 11.69 -10.41 -20.62
CA ASP A 333 11.52 -11.86 -20.56
C ASP A 333 10.22 -12.27 -19.89
N ARG A 334 9.65 -11.39 -19.05
CA ARG A 334 8.44 -11.66 -18.25
C ARG A 334 7.79 -10.40 -17.69
N VAL A 335 6.55 -10.56 -17.25
CA VAL A 335 5.77 -9.54 -16.52
C VAL A 335 5.31 -10.09 -15.18
N TYR A 336 5.31 -9.26 -14.14
CA TYR A 336 4.80 -9.59 -12.81
C TYR A 336 3.78 -8.55 -12.35
N ILE A 337 2.54 -8.99 -12.09
CA ILE A 337 1.46 -8.15 -11.56
C ILE A 337 1.08 -8.67 -10.17
N GLY A 338 1.49 -7.96 -9.13
CA GLY A 338 1.23 -8.33 -7.74
C GLY A 338 1.88 -7.38 -6.72
N SER A 339 2.06 -7.85 -5.47
CA SER A 339 2.56 -7.09 -4.31
C SER A 339 1.54 -6.12 -3.69
N CYS A 340 1.89 -5.51 -2.55
CA CYS A 340 1.09 -4.48 -1.89
C CYS A 340 0.82 -3.25 -2.78
N THR A 341 1.68 -2.96 -3.75
CA THR A 341 1.49 -1.85 -4.70
C THR A 341 0.67 -2.19 -5.93
N GLY A 342 0.63 -3.45 -6.37
CA GLY A 342 0.10 -3.81 -7.68
C GLY A 342 -0.67 -5.12 -7.75
N GLY A 343 -1.06 -5.66 -6.60
CA GLY A 343 -1.82 -6.89 -6.45
C GLY A 343 -3.17 -6.68 -5.77
N LYS A 344 -3.73 -5.46 -5.81
CA LYS A 344 -5.07 -5.19 -5.28
C LYS A 344 -6.12 -5.39 -6.37
N THR A 345 -7.41 -5.37 -6.02
CA THR A 345 -8.48 -5.72 -6.95
C THR A 345 -8.51 -4.76 -8.15
N GLU A 346 -8.40 -3.44 -7.91
CA GLU A 346 -8.39 -2.43 -8.98
C GLU A 346 -7.18 -2.57 -9.90
N ASP A 347 -6.03 -3.02 -9.38
CA ASP A 347 -4.82 -3.24 -10.18
C ASP A 347 -5.04 -4.34 -11.23
N PHE A 348 -5.70 -5.44 -10.85
CA PHE A 348 -6.03 -6.51 -11.79
C PHE A 348 -7.17 -6.12 -12.73
N VAL A 349 -8.16 -5.36 -12.27
CA VAL A 349 -9.22 -4.84 -13.14
C VAL A 349 -8.61 -3.95 -14.22
N ALA A 350 -7.66 -3.07 -13.88
CA ALA A 350 -6.93 -2.24 -14.83
C ALA A 350 -6.17 -3.09 -15.88
N ALA A 351 -5.39 -4.07 -15.43
CA ALA A 351 -4.68 -4.98 -16.34
C ALA A 351 -5.64 -5.76 -17.26
N ALA A 352 -6.75 -6.28 -16.70
CA ALA A 352 -7.75 -7.04 -17.45
C ALA A 352 -8.47 -6.17 -18.48
N LYS A 353 -8.84 -4.92 -18.15
CA LYS A 353 -9.45 -3.98 -19.11
C LYS A 353 -8.57 -3.80 -20.35
N LEU A 354 -7.26 -3.57 -20.16
CA LEU A 354 -6.34 -3.38 -21.26
C LEU A 354 -6.17 -4.66 -22.10
N LEU A 355 -5.99 -5.82 -21.45
CA LEU A 355 -5.87 -7.10 -22.16
C LEU A 355 -7.12 -7.42 -22.95
N HIS A 356 -8.30 -7.20 -22.37
CA HIS A 356 -9.58 -7.39 -23.05
C HIS A 356 -9.72 -6.46 -24.26
N ALA A 357 -9.47 -5.16 -24.09
CA ALA A 357 -9.54 -4.18 -25.18
C ALA A 357 -8.58 -4.51 -26.33
N SER A 358 -7.40 -5.08 -26.02
CA SER A 358 -6.44 -5.49 -27.05
C SER A 358 -6.92 -6.68 -27.89
N GLY A 359 -7.70 -7.60 -27.29
CA GLY A 359 -8.04 -8.91 -27.89
C GLY A 359 -6.85 -9.81 -28.20
N GLN A 360 -5.66 -9.51 -27.69
CA GLN A 360 -4.40 -10.19 -28.02
C GLN A 360 -3.94 -11.12 -26.90
N LYS A 361 -3.06 -12.07 -27.27
CA LYS A 361 -2.36 -12.93 -26.30
C LYS A 361 -1.05 -12.31 -25.87
N VAL A 362 -0.67 -12.52 -24.61
CA VAL A 362 0.64 -12.13 -24.09
C VAL A 362 1.75 -12.90 -24.81
N LYS A 363 2.90 -12.24 -24.98
CA LYS A 363 4.09 -12.78 -25.67
C LYS A 363 5.17 -13.28 -24.72
N VAL A 364 5.06 -12.94 -23.44
CA VAL A 364 5.99 -13.34 -22.38
C VAL A 364 5.20 -13.87 -21.18
N PRO A 365 5.76 -14.80 -20.39
CA PRO A 365 5.14 -15.27 -19.16
C PRO A 365 4.71 -14.10 -18.27
N THR A 366 3.43 -14.09 -17.92
CA THR A 366 2.79 -12.99 -17.17
C THR A 366 2.21 -13.55 -15.89
N PHE A 367 2.89 -13.25 -14.79
CA PHE A 367 2.60 -13.79 -13.46
C PHE A 367 1.59 -12.89 -12.73
N LEU A 368 0.54 -13.50 -12.19
CA LEU A 368 -0.53 -12.82 -11.46
C LEU A 368 -0.49 -13.25 -9.99
N VAL A 369 -0.17 -12.33 -9.07
CA VAL A 369 -0.04 -12.62 -7.64
C VAL A 369 -0.95 -11.70 -6.83
N PRO A 370 -2.17 -12.15 -6.49
CA PRO A 370 -3.08 -11.34 -5.70
C PRO A 370 -2.53 -11.06 -4.31
N ALA A 371 -2.81 -9.87 -3.78
CA ALA A 371 -2.31 -9.48 -2.47
C ALA A 371 -3.00 -10.26 -1.36
N THR A 372 -4.30 -10.51 -1.44
CA THR A 372 -5.07 -11.18 -0.38
C THR A 372 -5.96 -12.28 -0.91
N GLN A 373 -6.46 -13.14 -0.01
CA GLN A 373 -7.47 -14.13 -0.37
C GLN A 373 -8.72 -13.48 -0.96
N LYS A 374 -9.14 -12.34 -0.40
CA LYS A 374 -10.25 -11.56 -0.92
C LYS A 374 -9.97 -11.12 -2.37
N VAL A 375 -8.79 -10.57 -2.66
CA VAL A 375 -8.43 -10.19 -4.03
C VAL A 375 -8.42 -11.41 -4.95
N TRP A 376 -7.89 -12.55 -4.50
CA TRP A 376 -7.94 -13.78 -5.30
C TRP A 376 -9.37 -14.15 -5.66
N VAL A 377 -10.31 -14.14 -4.70
CA VAL A 377 -11.74 -14.39 -4.96
C VAL A 377 -12.32 -13.35 -5.91
N ASP A 378 -11.99 -12.08 -5.73
CA ASP A 378 -12.45 -10.99 -6.58
C ASP A 378 -12.07 -11.24 -8.06
N LEU A 379 -10.87 -11.78 -8.34
CA LEU A 379 -10.45 -12.09 -9.72
C LEU A 379 -11.40 -13.05 -10.44
N TYR A 380 -12.02 -13.98 -9.72
CA TYR A 380 -12.92 -15.00 -10.27
C TYR A 380 -14.39 -14.62 -10.21
N THR A 381 -14.73 -13.52 -9.52
CA THR A 381 -16.14 -13.18 -9.22
C THR A 381 -16.54 -11.80 -9.71
N ILE A 382 -15.62 -10.83 -9.73
CA ILE A 382 -15.90 -9.48 -10.21
C ILE A 382 -15.88 -9.47 -11.73
N LEU A 383 -16.94 -8.93 -12.32
CA LEU A 383 -17.04 -8.66 -13.75
C LEU A 383 -16.26 -7.39 -14.09
N VAL A 384 -15.44 -7.44 -15.13
CA VAL A 384 -14.69 -6.28 -15.58
C VAL A 384 -15.63 -5.35 -16.35
N PRO A 385 -15.75 -4.06 -15.94
CA PRO A 385 -16.61 -3.11 -16.63
C PRO A 385 -16.22 -2.97 -18.10
N GLY A 386 -17.20 -3.13 -19.00
CA GLY A 386 -16.99 -3.05 -20.44
C GLY A 386 -16.36 -4.30 -21.08
N ALA A 387 -16.30 -5.43 -20.37
CA ALA A 387 -15.68 -6.67 -20.87
C ALA A 387 -16.67 -7.82 -21.12
N ASP A 388 -17.84 -7.53 -21.70
CA ASP A 388 -18.85 -8.53 -22.11
C ASP A 388 -19.25 -9.54 -21.02
N GLY A 389 -19.29 -9.10 -19.76
CA GLY A 389 -19.64 -9.97 -18.62
C GLY A 389 -18.55 -10.98 -18.26
N LYS A 390 -17.29 -10.74 -18.64
CA LYS A 390 -16.14 -11.56 -18.24
C LYS A 390 -15.54 -11.11 -16.91
N THR A 391 -15.05 -12.09 -16.15
CA THR A 391 -14.25 -11.85 -14.94
C THR A 391 -12.80 -11.57 -15.29
N CYS A 392 -12.02 -11.01 -14.36
CA CYS A 392 -10.58 -10.81 -14.54
C CYS A 392 -9.88 -12.13 -14.89
N ALA A 393 -10.15 -13.20 -14.14
CA ALA A 393 -9.56 -14.52 -14.35
C ALA A 393 -9.86 -15.06 -15.76
N LYS A 394 -11.08 -14.85 -16.26
CA LYS A 394 -11.44 -15.31 -17.61
C LYS A 394 -10.66 -14.56 -18.70
N ILE A 395 -10.53 -13.24 -18.56
CA ILE A 395 -9.77 -12.41 -19.49
C ILE A 395 -8.28 -12.81 -19.46
N PHE A 396 -7.72 -13.03 -18.28
CA PHE A 396 -6.33 -13.47 -18.12
C PHE A 396 -6.07 -14.84 -18.76
N GLU A 397 -6.97 -15.80 -18.58
CA GLU A 397 -6.89 -17.12 -19.23
C GLU A 397 -6.92 -16.98 -20.77
N GLU A 398 -7.86 -16.19 -21.30
CA GLU A 398 -8.00 -15.96 -22.75
C GLU A 398 -6.77 -15.27 -23.35
N ALA A 399 -6.19 -14.31 -22.62
CA ALA A 399 -4.95 -13.62 -22.99
C ALA A 399 -3.70 -14.50 -22.84
N GLY A 400 -3.79 -15.67 -22.18
CA GLY A 400 -2.66 -16.59 -21.97
C GLY A 400 -1.72 -16.18 -20.83
N CYS A 401 -2.20 -15.44 -19.84
CA CYS A 401 -1.47 -15.20 -18.60
C CYS A 401 -1.38 -16.48 -17.77
N GLU A 402 -0.43 -16.53 -16.83
CA GLU A 402 -0.35 -17.59 -15.83
C GLU A 402 -1.59 -17.56 -14.92
N THR A 403 -2.03 -18.73 -14.44
CA THR A 403 -3.13 -18.81 -13.47
C THR A 403 -2.80 -18.00 -12.21
N PRO A 404 -3.74 -17.19 -11.68
CA PRO A 404 -3.55 -16.45 -10.43
C PRO A 404 -3.03 -17.32 -9.29
N ALA A 405 -1.86 -16.93 -8.77
CA ALA A 405 -1.13 -17.66 -7.73
C ALA A 405 -1.77 -17.52 -6.35
N SER A 406 -1.27 -18.30 -5.38
CA SER A 406 -1.60 -18.12 -3.96
C SER A 406 -1.26 -16.69 -3.51
N PRO A 407 -2.14 -16.03 -2.73
CA PRO A 407 -1.87 -14.68 -2.25
C PRO A 407 -0.63 -14.65 -1.38
N SER A 408 0.33 -13.77 -1.65
CA SER A 408 1.55 -13.56 -0.85
C SER A 408 2.37 -12.40 -1.41
N CYS A 409 3.43 -11.98 -0.71
CA CYS A 409 4.42 -11.06 -1.28
C CYS A 409 5.24 -11.70 -2.42
N ALA A 410 5.36 -13.04 -2.43
CA ALA A 410 6.07 -13.84 -3.42
C ALA A 410 7.45 -13.22 -3.82
N ALA A 411 7.73 -13.11 -5.12
CA ALA A 411 8.99 -12.61 -5.65
C ALA A 411 9.36 -11.18 -5.21
N CYS A 412 8.47 -10.40 -4.58
CA CYS A 412 8.72 -9.00 -4.21
C CYS A 412 9.93 -8.81 -3.28
N LEU A 413 10.24 -9.78 -2.42
CA LEU A 413 11.33 -9.71 -1.44
C LEU A 413 12.50 -10.67 -1.76
N GLY A 414 12.46 -11.39 -2.90
CA GLY A 414 13.57 -12.24 -3.32
C GLY A 414 13.86 -13.42 -2.38
N GLY A 415 12.81 -14.00 -1.79
CA GLY A 415 12.85 -15.09 -0.80
C GLY A 415 13.52 -16.40 -1.26
N PRO A 416 13.25 -17.52 -0.57
CA PRO A 416 13.79 -18.85 -0.91
C PRO A 416 13.69 -19.20 -2.40
N LYS A 417 14.58 -20.08 -2.89
CA LYS A 417 14.71 -20.38 -4.34
C LYS A 417 13.44 -20.90 -5.01
N ASP A 418 12.57 -21.54 -4.24
CA ASP A 418 11.28 -22.10 -4.66
C ASP A 418 10.11 -21.10 -4.54
N THR A 419 10.36 -19.87 -4.06
CA THR A 419 9.35 -18.81 -4.02
C THR A 419 8.73 -18.62 -5.40
N TYR A 420 7.40 -18.62 -5.47
CA TYR A 420 6.68 -18.45 -6.72
C TYR A 420 7.14 -17.20 -7.48
N ALA A 421 7.34 -17.37 -8.79
CA ALA A 421 7.78 -16.32 -9.70
C ALA A 421 9.13 -15.67 -9.37
N ARG A 422 9.94 -16.19 -8.43
CA ARG A 422 11.31 -15.71 -8.21
C ARG A 422 12.14 -15.81 -9.50
N MET A 423 12.95 -14.79 -9.77
CA MET A 423 13.92 -14.85 -10.87
C MET A 423 15.16 -15.62 -10.38
N ASN A 424 15.26 -16.89 -10.73
CA ASN A 424 16.42 -17.72 -10.36
C ASN A 424 17.63 -17.49 -11.29
N GLU A 425 17.38 -16.99 -12.50
CA GLU A 425 18.37 -16.66 -13.52
C GLU A 425 18.31 -15.17 -13.90
N PRO A 426 19.34 -14.61 -14.55
CA PRO A 426 19.29 -13.26 -15.11
C PRO A 426 18.11 -13.10 -16.09
N GLN A 427 17.17 -12.21 -15.75
CA GLN A 427 15.97 -11.93 -16.54
C GLN A 427 15.62 -10.43 -16.46
N VAL A 428 14.96 -9.91 -17.49
CA VAL A 428 14.37 -8.57 -17.52
C VAL A 428 12.87 -8.68 -17.27
N CYS A 429 12.38 -8.01 -16.22
CA CYS A 429 11.00 -8.06 -15.77
C CYS A 429 10.37 -6.67 -15.75
N VAL A 430 9.16 -6.53 -16.28
CA VAL A 430 8.28 -5.39 -15.93
C VAL A 430 7.39 -5.81 -14.76
N SER A 431 7.44 -5.07 -13.66
CA SER A 431 6.82 -5.45 -12.40
C SER A 431 5.99 -4.33 -11.79
N THR A 432 4.84 -4.66 -11.20
CA THR A 432 4.03 -3.71 -10.42
C THR A 432 4.46 -3.60 -8.95
N THR A 433 5.56 -4.26 -8.55
CA THR A 433 6.20 -4.13 -7.23
C THR A 433 6.78 -2.74 -6.97
N ASN A 434 7.27 -2.46 -5.76
CA ASN A 434 7.78 -1.15 -5.34
C ASN A 434 9.30 -0.96 -5.43
N ARG A 435 10.08 -2.03 -5.62
CA ARG A 435 11.55 -1.97 -5.61
C ARG A 435 12.20 -2.72 -6.77
N ASN A 436 13.26 -2.15 -7.32
CA ASN A 436 14.05 -2.70 -8.44
C ASN A 436 15.58 -2.73 -8.19
N PHE A 437 16.01 -2.69 -6.93
CA PHE A 437 17.42 -2.85 -6.57
C PHE A 437 17.99 -4.20 -7.05
N PRO A 438 19.32 -4.34 -7.24
CA PRO A 438 19.92 -5.59 -7.68
C PRO A 438 19.57 -6.76 -6.74
N GLY A 439 19.13 -7.88 -7.31
CA GLY A 439 18.74 -9.07 -6.54
C GLY A 439 17.38 -8.97 -5.84
N ARG A 440 16.64 -7.87 -6.00
CA ARG A 440 15.38 -7.66 -5.25
C ARG A 440 14.33 -8.74 -5.49
N MET A 441 14.24 -9.26 -6.72
CA MET A 441 13.30 -10.33 -7.09
C MET A 441 13.98 -11.70 -7.30
N GLY A 442 15.22 -11.86 -6.82
CA GLY A 442 15.97 -13.11 -6.90
C GLY A 442 17.41 -12.92 -7.36
N HIS A 443 17.69 -13.21 -8.64
CA HIS A 443 19.04 -13.18 -9.20
C HIS A 443 19.58 -11.74 -9.25
N LYS A 444 20.87 -11.56 -8.90
CA LYS A 444 21.49 -10.23 -8.74
C LYS A 444 21.60 -9.46 -10.05
N GLU A 445 21.75 -10.18 -11.16
CA GLU A 445 21.85 -9.61 -12.51
C GLU A 445 20.50 -9.39 -13.18
N SER A 446 19.39 -9.78 -12.54
CA SER A 446 18.06 -9.49 -13.08
C SER A 446 17.76 -8.00 -13.02
N GLN A 447 17.05 -7.53 -14.04
CA GLN A 447 16.64 -6.14 -14.20
C GLN A 447 15.13 -6.03 -14.01
N VAL A 448 14.70 -5.07 -13.19
CA VAL A 448 13.27 -4.85 -12.91
C VAL A 448 12.89 -3.42 -13.30
N TYR A 449 11.90 -3.30 -14.18
CA TYR A 449 11.26 -2.04 -14.54
C TYR A 449 9.96 -1.92 -13.74
N LEU A 450 9.87 -0.95 -12.85
CA LEU A 450 8.65 -0.75 -12.06
C LEU A 450 7.64 0.02 -12.88
N ALA A 451 6.40 -0.46 -12.96
CA ALA A 451 5.38 0.11 -13.82
C ALA A 451 3.98 0.00 -13.21
N SER A 452 3.03 0.77 -13.75
CA SER A 452 1.61 0.60 -13.46
C SER A 452 1.06 -0.71 -14.03
N PRO A 453 -0.10 -1.20 -13.56
CA PRO A 453 -0.75 -2.38 -14.11
C PRO A 453 -1.05 -2.25 -15.61
N TYR A 454 -1.39 -1.04 -16.09
CA TYR A 454 -1.58 -0.77 -17.51
C TYR A 454 -0.27 -0.95 -18.30
N THR A 455 0.81 -0.28 -17.91
CA THR A 455 2.11 -0.41 -18.58
C THR A 455 2.64 -1.85 -18.51
N ALA A 456 2.41 -2.57 -17.40
CA ALA A 456 2.77 -3.97 -17.27
C ALA A 456 1.99 -4.87 -18.25
N ALA A 457 0.67 -4.73 -18.31
CA ALA A 457 -0.18 -5.49 -19.24
C ALA A 457 0.15 -5.18 -20.71
N ALA A 458 0.37 -3.91 -21.06
CA ALA A 458 0.78 -3.51 -22.41
C ALA A 458 2.13 -4.11 -22.79
N SER A 459 3.08 -4.17 -21.85
CA SER A 459 4.40 -4.77 -22.06
C SER A 459 4.31 -6.29 -22.25
N ALA A 460 3.38 -6.95 -21.55
CA ALA A 460 3.12 -8.39 -21.73
C ALA A 460 2.67 -8.73 -23.15
N LEU A 461 1.85 -7.87 -23.78
CA LEU A 461 1.35 -8.06 -25.15
C LEU A 461 2.43 -7.90 -26.22
N THR A 462 3.49 -7.13 -25.95
CA THR A 462 4.52 -6.84 -26.96
C THR A 462 5.81 -7.61 -26.74
N GLY A 463 6.14 -7.99 -25.50
CA GLY A 463 7.46 -8.51 -25.12
C GLY A 463 8.52 -7.43 -24.98
N PHE A 464 8.11 -6.16 -24.90
CA PHE A 464 8.98 -4.99 -24.69
C PHE A 464 8.32 -4.02 -23.72
N VAL A 465 9.10 -3.16 -23.04
CA VAL A 465 8.49 -2.06 -22.25
C VAL A 465 7.63 -1.21 -23.17
N THR A 466 6.34 -1.09 -22.86
CA THR A 466 5.34 -0.55 -23.79
C THR A 466 4.43 0.47 -23.13
N ASP A 467 4.23 1.58 -23.81
CA ASP A 467 3.24 2.60 -23.45
C ASP A 467 1.81 2.03 -23.57
N PRO A 468 0.99 2.08 -22.51
CA PRO A 468 -0.35 1.50 -22.51
C PRO A 468 -1.33 2.16 -23.48
N ARG A 469 -1.09 3.41 -23.89
CA ARG A 469 -1.94 4.14 -24.87
C ARG A 469 -2.04 3.43 -26.22
N LYS A 470 -1.15 2.47 -26.52
CA LYS A 470 -1.22 1.64 -27.72
C LYS A 470 -2.46 0.71 -27.76
N PHE A 471 -3.07 0.44 -26.61
CA PHE A 471 -4.15 -0.55 -26.46
C PHE A 471 -5.40 0.01 -25.76
N MET A 472 -5.48 1.33 -25.54
CA MET A 472 -6.56 1.98 -24.77
C MET A 472 -7.27 3.06 -25.57
#